data_AF-A0A8H3GFJ8-F1
#
_entry.id   AF-A0A8H3GFJ8-F1
#
_cell.length_a   1.000
_cell.length_b   1.000
_cell.length_c   1.000
_cell.angle_alpha   90.00
_cell.angle_beta   90.00
_cell.angle_gamma   90.00
#
_symmetry.space_group_name_H-M   'P 1'
#
loop_
_entity.id
_entity.type
_entity.pdbx_description
1 polymer ?
#
loop_
_entity_poly.entity_id
_entity_poly.type
_entity_poly.pdbx_seq_one_letter_code
_entity_poly.pdbx_strand_id
1 'polypeptide(L)'
;PIVPRIASSSSSAPPPPSPLRPDSTPVRAMLAAQQSLSVNLEHKKYVNLGLWDLKRQGPLDLVKYWTTQGTPFSYLNALAMDVLPAQASSVSSERVFSSSKLTCTRARNKISTSTVEALQILKYALRHRQPSAAPTETLDESEIDSTCTLDLMVRLSGYEWGHDAILEVETAP
;
A
#
# COMPACT_ATOMS: atom_id res chain seq x y z
N PRO A 1 32.93 42.49 -47.63
CA PRO A 1 31.82 41.55 -47.31
C PRO A 1 31.40 41.66 -45.84
N ILE A 2 30.14 41.28 -45.58
CA ILE A 2 29.46 41.15 -44.27
C ILE A 2 28.63 42.39 -43.88
N VAL A 3 27.40 42.38 -44.38
CA VAL A 3 26.25 43.12 -43.83
C VAL A 3 25.76 42.36 -42.59
N PRO A 4 25.43 43.03 -41.47
CA PRO A 4 24.88 42.33 -40.31
C PRO A 4 23.44 41.87 -40.58
N ARG A 5 23.22 40.56 -40.42
CA ARG A 5 21.94 39.87 -40.47
C ARG A 5 21.08 40.35 -39.30
N ILE A 6 20.01 41.08 -39.60
CA ILE A 6 18.96 41.42 -38.63
C ILE A 6 18.36 40.09 -38.13
N ALA A 7 18.47 39.84 -36.83
CA ALA A 7 17.77 38.75 -36.18
C ALA A 7 16.27 39.06 -36.20
N SER A 8 15.51 38.35 -37.02
CA SER A 8 14.06 38.35 -36.96
C SER A 8 13.65 37.83 -35.58
N SER A 9 13.22 38.74 -34.71
CA SER A 9 12.53 38.41 -33.47
C SER A 9 11.21 37.72 -33.82
N SER A 10 11.19 36.39 -33.79
CA SER A 10 9.96 35.61 -33.79
C SER A 10 9.24 35.87 -32.47
N SER A 11 8.43 36.92 -32.45
CA SER A 11 7.43 37.18 -31.43
C SER A 11 6.41 36.04 -31.47
N SER A 12 6.68 34.98 -30.72
CA SER A 12 5.74 33.91 -30.45
C SER A 12 4.61 34.51 -29.62
N ALA A 13 3.50 34.83 -30.29
CA ALA A 13 2.25 35.13 -29.61
C ALA A 13 1.85 33.90 -28.76
N PRO A 14 1.38 34.07 -27.52
CA PRO A 14 0.89 32.94 -26.73
C PRO A 14 -0.27 32.28 -27.50
N PRO A 15 -0.35 30.94 -27.52
CA PRO A 15 -1.46 30.26 -28.16
C PRO A 15 -2.77 30.73 -27.52
N PRO A 16 -3.86 30.86 -28.30
CA PRO A 16 -5.15 31.25 -27.76
C PRO A 16 -5.54 30.30 -26.63
N PRO A 17 -6.22 30.80 -25.57
CA PRO A 17 -6.68 29.93 -24.50
C PRO A 17 -7.52 28.82 -25.13
N SER A 18 -7.09 27.57 -24.90
CA SER A 18 -7.85 26.40 -25.32
C SER A 18 -9.29 26.58 -24.84
N PRO A 19 -10.30 26.26 -25.67
CA PRO A 19 -11.68 26.39 -25.25
C PRO A 19 -11.87 25.53 -24.00
N LEU A 20 -12.06 26.21 -22.85
CA LEU A 20 -12.47 25.59 -21.60
C LEU A 20 -13.65 24.70 -21.95
N ARG A 21 -13.49 23.38 -21.76
CA ARG A 21 -14.58 22.42 -21.92
C ARG A 21 -15.79 22.96 -21.17
N PRO A 22 -16.96 23.14 -21.80
CA PRO A 22 -18.14 23.61 -21.10
C PRO A 22 -18.52 22.59 -20.03
N ASP A 23 -18.18 22.92 -18.79
CA ASP A 23 -19.03 22.80 -17.62
C ASP A 23 -19.95 21.58 -17.58
N SER A 24 -19.35 20.44 -17.25
CA SER A 24 -19.99 19.35 -16.51
C SER A 24 -20.20 19.71 -15.03
N THR A 25 -20.42 20.98 -14.72
CA THR A 25 -20.54 21.53 -13.36
C THR A 25 -21.89 21.21 -12.71
N PRO A 26 -23.07 21.28 -13.36
CA PRO A 26 -24.34 21.02 -12.67
C PRO A 26 -24.59 19.53 -12.41
N VAL A 27 -24.25 18.65 -13.37
CA VAL A 27 -24.46 17.19 -13.21
C VAL A 27 -23.52 16.62 -12.14
N ARG A 28 -22.25 17.04 -12.12
CA ARG A 28 -21.31 16.64 -11.07
C ARG A 28 -21.69 17.20 -9.71
N ALA A 29 -22.18 18.43 -9.63
CA ALA A 29 -22.68 19.00 -8.39
C ALA A 29 -23.90 18.25 -7.86
N MET A 30 -24.84 17.89 -8.74
CA MET A 30 -26.02 17.10 -8.38
C MET A 30 -25.65 15.69 -7.90
N LEU A 31 -24.70 15.02 -8.58
CA LEU A 31 -24.20 13.72 -8.16
C LEU A 31 -23.47 13.79 -6.81
N ALA A 32 -22.62 14.81 -6.61
CA ALA A 32 -21.94 15.04 -5.34
C ALA A 32 -22.93 15.34 -4.20
N ALA A 33 -24.01 16.08 -4.47
CA ALA A 33 -25.07 16.32 -3.50
C ALA A 33 -25.81 15.02 -3.12
N GLN A 34 -26.12 14.17 -4.10
CA GLN A 34 -26.74 12.86 -3.85
C GLN A 34 -25.82 11.92 -3.05
N GLN A 35 -24.52 11.89 -3.37
CA GLN A 35 -23.53 11.12 -2.61
C GLN A 35 -23.41 11.64 -1.19
N SER A 36 -23.28 12.94 -1.01
CA SER A 36 -23.24 13.58 0.31
C SER A 36 -24.49 13.26 1.14
N LEU A 37 -25.68 13.29 0.52
CA LEU A 37 -26.93 12.91 1.20
C LEU A 37 -26.86 11.45 1.68
N SER A 38 -26.42 10.53 0.82
CA SER A 38 -26.31 9.10 1.14
C SER A 38 -25.33 8.85 2.29
N VAL A 39 -24.17 9.50 2.26
CA VAL A 39 -23.16 9.45 3.33
C VAL A 39 -23.71 10.00 4.63
N ASN A 40 -24.41 11.14 4.60
CA ASN A 40 -25.00 11.74 5.79
C ASN A 40 -26.10 10.87 6.42
N LEU A 41 -26.91 10.19 5.61
CA LEU A 41 -27.93 9.25 6.10
C LEU A 41 -27.29 8.06 6.81
N GLU A 42 -26.25 7.48 6.20
CA GLU A 42 -25.50 6.38 6.80
C GLU A 42 -24.83 6.80 8.11
N HIS A 43 -24.20 7.98 8.12
CA HIS A 43 -23.57 8.54 9.31
C HIS A 43 -24.57 8.73 10.46
N LYS A 44 -25.75 9.33 10.19
CA LYS A 44 -26.80 9.49 11.20
C LYS A 44 -27.27 8.16 11.78
N LYS A 45 -27.42 7.14 10.92
CA LYS A 45 -27.78 5.78 11.35
C LYS A 45 -26.74 5.19 12.29
N TYR A 46 -25.45 5.40 12.00
CA TYR A 46 -24.36 4.94 12.86
C TYR A 46 -24.34 5.65 14.23
N VAL A 47 -24.48 6.98 14.25
CA VAL A 47 -24.54 7.76 15.49
C VAL A 47 -25.72 7.33 16.37
N ASN A 48 -26.86 6.98 15.75
CA ASN A 48 -28.05 6.52 16.46
C ASN A 48 -27.95 5.07 16.98
N LEU A 49 -26.95 4.28 16.56
CA LEU A 49 -26.78 2.89 17.02
C LEU A 49 -26.42 2.80 18.51
N GLY A 50 -25.96 3.92 19.09
CA GLY A 50 -25.49 3.99 20.46
C GLY A 50 -24.04 3.50 20.61
N LEU A 51 -23.45 3.76 21.78
CA LEU A 51 -22.09 3.36 22.08
C LEU A 51 -22.02 1.87 22.44
N TRP A 52 -20.95 1.21 22.01
CA TRP A 52 -20.65 -0.15 22.42
C TRP A 52 -20.43 -0.20 23.94
N ASP A 53 -21.15 -1.07 24.63
CA ASP A 53 -21.04 -1.18 26.08
C ASP A 53 -19.87 -2.10 26.47
N LEU A 54 -18.69 -1.50 26.65
CA LEU A 54 -17.48 -2.23 27.04
C LEU A 54 -17.65 -3.01 28.35
N LYS A 55 -18.50 -2.54 29.28
CA LYS A 55 -18.69 -3.22 30.56
C LYS A 55 -19.51 -4.51 30.41
N ARG A 56 -20.44 -4.55 29.46
CA ARG A 56 -21.30 -5.72 29.22
C ARG A 56 -20.77 -6.65 28.14
N GLN A 57 -20.10 -6.13 27.12
CA GLN A 57 -19.73 -6.88 25.91
C GLN A 57 -18.22 -7.15 25.78
N GLY A 58 -17.40 -6.55 26.66
CA GLY A 58 -15.95 -6.75 26.66
C GLY A 58 -15.22 -5.90 25.61
N PRO A 59 -13.92 -6.20 25.37
CA PRO A 59 -13.10 -5.46 24.41
C PRO A 59 -13.63 -5.64 22.99
N LEU A 60 -13.81 -4.51 22.29
CA LEU A 60 -14.25 -4.49 20.91
C LEU A 60 -13.08 -4.78 19.97
N ASP A 61 -13.17 -5.88 19.24
CA ASP A 61 -12.32 -6.09 18.07
C ASP A 61 -12.91 -5.32 16.88
N LEU A 62 -12.31 -4.17 16.58
CA LEU A 62 -12.78 -3.28 15.50
C LEU A 62 -12.73 -3.98 14.14
N VAL A 63 -11.69 -4.77 13.86
CA VAL A 63 -11.52 -5.46 12.57
C VAL A 63 -12.63 -6.49 12.40
N LYS A 64 -12.88 -7.29 13.43
CA LYS A 64 -13.98 -8.27 13.43
C LYS A 64 -15.37 -7.59 13.36
N TYR A 65 -15.54 -6.48 14.05
CA TYR A 65 -16.79 -5.72 14.02
C TYR A 65 -17.09 -5.24 12.59
N TRP A 66 -16.17 -4.54 11.95
CA TRP A 66 -16.40 -3.98 10.62
C TRP A 66 -16.49 -5.04 9.52
N THR A 67 -15.73 -6.13 9.62
CA THR A 67 -15.88 -7.28 8.71
C THR A 67 -17.25 -7.97 8.80
N THR A 68 -17.94 -7.87 9.94
CA THR A 68 -19.26 -8.49 10.15
C THR A 68 -20.43 -7.54 9.83
N GLN A 69 -20.21 -6.22 9.78
CA GLN A 69 -21.26 -5.18 9.63
C GLN A 69 -21.64 -4.83 8.17
N GLY A 70 -21.37 -5.74 7.22
CA GLY A 70 -21.22 -5.39 5.79
C GLY A 70 -22.43 -4.82 5.05
N THR A 71 -23.68 -5.12 5.43
CA THR A 71 -24.86 -4.69 4.66
C THR A 71 -25.51 -3.37 5.10
N PRO A 72 -25.60 -3.01 6.41
CA PRO A 72 -26.23 -1.74 6.81
C PRO A 72 -25.39 -0.49 6.59
N PHE A 73 -24.07 -0.63 6.39
CA PHE A 73 -23.09 0.46 6.42
C PHE A 73 -22.02 0.31 5.32
N SER A 74 -22.38 0.47 4.05
CA SER A 74 -21.45 0.26 2.93
C SER A 74 -20.32 1.28 2.88
N TYR A 75 -20.60 2.57 3.11
CA TYR A 75 -19.59 3.62 2.99
C TYR A 75 -18.65 3.63 4.19
N LEU A 76 -19.19 3.46 5.41
CA LEU A 76 -18.41 3.41 6.64
C LEU A 76 -17.59 2.13 6.75
N ASN A 77 -18.11 1.00 6.26
CA ASN A 77 -17.33 -0.24 6.22
C ASN A 77 -16.14 -0.11 5.27
N ALA A 78 -16.34 0.42 4.05
CA ALA A 78 -15.23 0.67 3.12
C ALA A 78 -14.17 1.59 3.75
N LEU A 79 -14.59 2.70 4.36
CA LEU A 79 -13.68 3.60 5.07
C LEU A 79 -12.94 2.90 6.22
N ALA A 80 -13.62 2.07 7.01
CA ALA A 80 -13.00 1.32 8.09
C ALA A 80 -11.96 0.32 7.57
N MET A 81 -12.23 -0.35 6.44
CA MET A 81 -11.28 -1.27 5.81
C MET A 81 -10.03 -0.57 5.27
N ASP A 82 -10.12 0.72 4.91
CA ASP A 82 -8.95 1.49 4.49
C ASP A 82 -8.16 2.07 5.68
N VAL A 83 -8.88 2.56 6.70
CA VAL A 83 -8.27 3.28 7.83
C VAL A 83 -7.71 2.34 8.89
N LEU A 84 -8.38 1.22 9.19
CA LEU A 84 -7.93 0.32 10.26
C LEU A 84 -6.57 -0.36 9.98
N PRO A 85 -6.26 -0.77 8.74
CA PRO A 85 -4.95 -1.32 8.41
C PRO A 85 -3.85 -0.25 8.30
N ALA A 86 -4.19 1.04 8.31
CA ALA A 86 -3.20 2.10 8.21
C ALA A 86 -2.26 2.06 9.43
N GLN A 87 -0.98 1.84 9.16
CA GLN A 87 0.02 1.71 10.22
C GLN A 87 0.20 3.05 10.93
N ALA A 88 0.02 3.06 12.26
CA ALA A 88 0.08 4.29 13.05
C ALA A 88 1.50 4.83 13.31
N SER A 89 2.56 4.05 13.05
CA SER A 89 3.95 4.49 13.25
C SER A 89 4.86 3.98 12.15
N SER A 90 6.07 4.54 12.01
CA SER A 90 7.12 4.04 11.10
C SER A 90 7.89 2.84 11.65
N VAL A 91 7.59 2.33 12.85
CA VAL A 91 8.43 1.33 13.53
C VAL A 91 8.56 0.03 12.74
N SER A 92 7.51 -0.40 12.01
CA SER A 92 7.63 -1.60 11.16
C SER A 92 8.62 -1.40 10.02
N SER A 93 8.58 -0.24 9.35
CA SER A 93 9.52 0.07 8.26
C SER A 93 10.94 0.25 8.80
N GLU A 94 11.12 0.88 9.96
CA GLU A 94 12.42 1.00 10.63
C GLU A 94 13.02 -0.35 11.02
N ARG A 95 12.21 -1.29 11.53
CA ARG A 95 12.67 -2.67 11.81
C ARG A 95 13.10 -3.38 10.54
N VAL A 96 12.32 -3.22 9.47
CA VAL A 96 12.64 -3.76 8.15
C VAL A 96 14.01 -3.24 7.70
N PHE A 97 14.20 -1.91 7.65
CA PHE A 97 15.46 -1.29 7.25
C PHE A 97 16.64 -1.65 8.15
N SER A 98 16.43 -1.71 9.47
CA SER A 98 17.46 -2.09 10.43
C SER A 98 17.91 -3.54 10.20
N SER A 99 16.97 -4.46 9.96
CA SER A 99 17.27 -5.86 9.68
C SER A 99 17.98 -6.08 8.34
N SER A 100 17.79 -5.17 7.39
CA SER A 100 18.42 -5.22 6.06
C SER A 100 19.77 -4.51 6.01
N LYS A 101 20.23 -3.92 7.13
CA LYS A 101 21.50 -3.16 7.21
C LYS A 101 22.68 -3.98 6.70
N LEU A 102 22.75 -5.27 7.03
CA LEU A 102 23.84 -6.16 6.61
C LEU A 102 23.83 -6.41 5.10
N THR A 103 22.65 -6.69 4.54
CA THR A 103 22.42 -6.94 3.12
C THR A 103 22.64 -5.69 2.27
N CYS A 104 22.26 -4.51 2.77
CA CYS A 104 22.36 -3.24 2.05
C CYS A 104 23.72 -2.55 2.15
N THR A 105 24.43 -2.65 3.29
CA THR A 105 25.63 -1.81 3.54
C THR A 105 26.89 -2.56 3.93
N ARG A 106 26.80 -3.67 4.68
CA ARG A 106 28.00 -4.25 5.33
C ARG A 106 28.75 -5.28 4.46
N ALA A 107 28.09 -5.90 3.49
CA ALA A 107 28.69 -6.99 2.70
C ALA A 107 29.38 -6.57 1.38
N ARG A 108 29.48 -5.28 1.03
CA ARG A 108 29.92 -4.81 -0.32
C ARG A 108 29.19 -5.49 -1.50
N ASN A 109 28.01 -6.06 -1.25
CA ASN A 109 27.19 -6.64 -2.28
C ASN A 109 26.50 -5.50 -3.03
N LYS A 110 26.84 -5.32 -4.32
CA LYS A 110 26.14 -4.40 -5.23
C LYS A 110 24.76 -4.98 -5.60
N ILE A 111 23.90 -5.18 -4.60
CA ILE A 111 22.53 -5.63 -4.82
C ILE A 111 21.73 -4.41 -5.26
N SER A 112 20.97 -4.53 -6.33
CA SER A 112 20.08 -3.46 -6.80
C SER A 112 18.96 -3.22 -5.78
N THR A 113 18.43 -2.00 -5.78
CA THR A 113 17.29 -1.62 -4.92
C THR A 113 16.09 -2.54 -5.12
N SER A 114 15.79 -2.92 -6.37
CA SER A 114 14.70 -3.84 -6.72
C SER A 114 14.89 -5.23 -6.10
N THR A 115 16.12 -5.75 -6.09
CA THR A 115 16.40 -7.07 -5.48
C THR A 115 16.32 -7.01 -3.96
N VAL A 116 16.74 -5.91 -3.32
CA VAL A 116 16.56 -5.72 -1.86
C VAL A 116 15.08 -5.69 -1.49
N GLU A 117 14.25 -4.99 -2.26
CA GLU A 117 12.81 -4.92 -2.05
C GLU A 117 12.16 -6.30 -2.15
N ALA A 118 12.40 -7.02 -3.24
CA ALA A 118 11.89 -8.37 -3.44
C ALA A 118 12.33 -9.33 -2.32
N LEU A 119 13.59 -9.26 -1.89
CA LEU A 119 14.11 -10.05 -0.77
C LEU A 119 13.38 -9.76 0.53
N GLN A 120 13.10 -8.48 0.79
CA GLN A 120 12.44 -8.07 2.02
C GLN A 120 10.96 -8.47 2.04
N ILE A 121 10.27 -8.37 0.89
CA ILE A 121 8.91 -8.90 0.70
C ILE A 121 8.89 -10.41 0.92
N LEU A 122 9.83 -11.15 0.32
CA LEU A 122 9.94 -12.60 0.49
C LEU A 122 10.20 -12.98 1.96
N LYS A 123 11.13 -12.28 2.63
CA LYS A 123 11.43 -12.47 4.06
C LYS A 123 10.19 -12.23 4.93
N TYR A 124 9.42 -11.18 4.64
CA TYR A 124 8.17 -10.89 5.35
C TYR A 124 7.13 -12.00 5.10
N ALA A 125 6.86 -12.35 3.84
CA ALA A 125 5.90 -13.39 3.48
C ALA A 125 6.21 -14.74 4.13
N LEU A 126 7.48 -15.15 4.16
CA LEU A 126 7.90 -16.38 4.83
C LEU A 126 7.67 -16.34 6.34
N ARG A 127 7.96 -15.22 7.00
CA ARG A 127 7.70 -15.04 8.44
C ARG A 127 6.21 -15.10 8.79
N HIS A 128 5.36 -14.51 7.95
CA HIS A 128 3.91 -14.54 8.14
C HIS A 128 3.26 -15.88 7.76
N ARG A 129 3.97 -16.75 7.02
CA ARG A 129 3.53 -18.11 6.66
C ARG A 129 3.91 -19.17 7.71
N GLN A 130 4.84 -18.87 8.61
CA GLN A 130 5.17 -19.75 9.72
C GLN A 130 4.19 -19.48 10.88
N PRO A 131 3.37 -20.47 11.32
CA PRO A 131 2.62 -20.32 12.56
C PRO A 131 3.62 -20.15 13.70
N SER A 132 3.49 -19.08 14.48
CA SER A 132 4.40 -18.69 15.56
C SER A 132 4.82 -19.90 16.39
N ALA A 133 6.02 -20.43 16.14
CA ALA A 133 6.71 -21.20 17.17
C ALA A 133 6.91 -20.26 18.36
N ALA A 134 6.65 -20.77 19.56
CA ALA A 134 6.69 -20.04 20.83
C ALA A 134 8.00 -19.25 21.02
N PRO A 135 8.02 -18.19 21.87
CA PRO A 135 9.20 -17.38 22.09
C PRO A 135 10.26 -18.20 22.84
N THR A 136 11.19 -18.82 22.11
CA THR A 136 12.46 -19.24 22.67
C THR A 136 13.46 -18.10 22.56
N GLU A 137 13.78 -17.63 23.76
CA GLU A 137 14.93 -16.88 24.22
C GLU A 137 16.06 -16.60 23.22
N THR A 138 16.56 -15.37 23.35
CA THR A 138 17.86 -14.84 22.91
C THR A 138 18.89 -15.91 22.61
N LEU A 139 19.13 -16.20 21.33
CA LEU A 139 20.30 -16.96 20.88
C LEU A 139 20.89 -16.27 19.65
N ASP A 140 22.21 -16.21 19.68
CA ASP A 140 23.10 -15.43 18.84
C ASP A 140 22.80 -15.51 17.33
N GLU A 141 22.97 -14.38 16.66
CA GLU A 141 22.91 -14.19 15.19
C GLU A 141 24.10 -14.87 14.47
N SER A 142 24.40 -16.14 14.79
CA SER A 142 25.50 -16.89 14.16
C SER A 142 25.19 -18.32 13.74
N GLU A 143 23.95 -18.80 13.85
CA GLU A 143 23.62 -20.13 13.33
C GLU A 143 22.29 -20.09 12.57
N ILE A 144 22.38 -19.97 11.24
CA ILE A 144 21.26 -20.27 10.37
C ILE A 144 21.04 -21.78 10.52
N ASP A 145 20.06 -22.16 11.33
CA ASP A 145 19.68 -23.55 11.52
C ASP A 145 19.41 -24.20 10.16
N SER A 146 20.28 -25.15 9.80
CA SER A 146 20.26 -25.81 8.50
C SER A 146 18.94 -26.56 8.29
N THR A 147 18.28 -26.97 9.38
CA THR A 147 16.99 -27.62 9.38
C THR A 147 15.86 -26.65 8.98
N CYS A 148 15.87 -25.42 9.49
CA CYS A 148 14.96 -24.35 9.06
C CYS A 148 15.13 -23.99 7.58
N THR A 149 16.38 -23.99 7.07
CA THR A 149 16.66 -23.68 5.66
C THR A 149 16.13 -24.77 4.72
N LEU A 150 16.24 -26.04 5.10
CA LEU A 150 15.70 -27.18 4.34
C LEU A 150 14.16 -27.18 4.32
N ASP A 151 13.49 -26.89 5.44
CA ASP A 151 12.01 -26.75 5.47
C ASP A 151 11.53 -25.65 4.52
N LEU A 152 12.24 -24.51 4.48
CA LEU A 152 11.95 -23.41 3.57
C LEU A 152 12.12 -23.83 2.11
N MET A 153 13.21 -24.54 1.77
CA MET A 153 13.45 -25.03 0.41
C MET A 153 12.37 -26.01 -0.06
N VAL A 154 11.95 -26.93 0.82
CA VAL A 154 10.87 -27.90 0.54
C VAL A 154 9.53 -27.21 0.31
N ARG A 155 9.23 -26.15 1.06
CA ARG A 155 7.97 -25.39 0.92
C ARG A 155 7.95 -24.44 -0.27
N LEU A 156 9.12 -24.03 -0.75
CA LEU A 156 9.29 -23.27 -1.99
C LEU A 156 9.23 -24.19 -3.23
N SER A 157 9.73 -25.42 -3.16
CA SER A 157 9.70 -26.37 -4.29
C SER A 157 8.31 -26.91 -4.64
N GLY A 158 7.32 -26.72 -3.76
CA GLY A 158 5.94 -27.16 -3.97
C GLY A 158 5.01 -26.14 -4.64
N TYR A 159 5.52 -24.96 -5.04
CA TYR A 159 4.72 -23.91 -5.67
C TYR A 159 5.19 -23.68 -7.11
N GLU A 160 4.36 -24.05 -8.08
CA GLU A 160 4.49 -23.52 -9.44
C GLU A 160 4.23 -22.02 -9.39
N TRP A 161 5.28 -21.23 -9.55
CA TRP A 161 5.15 -19.79 -9.78
C TRP A 161 4.49 -19.64 -11.15
N GLY A 162 3.16 -19.53 -11.17
CA GLY A 162 2.42 -19.15 -12.37
C GLY A 162 3.03 -17.89 -12.98
N HIS A 163 3.09 -17.84 -14.30
CA HIS A 163 3.73 -16.84 -15.16
C HIS A 163 3.17 -15.40 -15.03
N ASP A 164 2.97 -14.88 -13.82
CA ASP A 164 2.53 -13.49 -13.55
C ASP A 164 3.66 -12.63 -12.96
N ALA A 165 4.92 -13.07 -13.07
CA ALA A 165 6.06 -12.21 -12.85
C ALA A 165 6.23 -11.27 -14.06
N ILE A 166 5.55 -10.11 -13.98
CA ILE A 166 5.94 -8.81 -14.55
C ILE A 166 6.74 -8.94 -15.85
N LEU A 167 6.05 -9.17 -16.97
CA LEU A 167 6.59 -8.84 -18.28
C LEU A 167 6.47 -7.33 -18.45
N GLU A 168 7.51 -6.59 -18.05
CA GLU A 168 7.74 -5.26 -18.62
C GLU A 168 8.02 -5.43 -20.11
N VAL A 169 6.98 -5.27 -20.93
CA VAL A 169 7.11 -5.03 -22.37
C VAL A 169 7.67 -3.62 -22.52
N GLU A 170 8.99 -3.51 -22.60
CA GLU A 170 9.66 -2.33 -23.12
C GLU A 170 9.64 -2.42 -24.66
N THR A 171 8.54 -1.95 -25.27
CA THR A 171 8.53 -1.55 -26.68
C THR A 171 8.84 -0.06 -26.74
N ALA A 172 10.10 0.28 -27.02
CA ALA A 172 10.47 1.61 -27.48
C ALA A 172 10.62 1.61 -29.02
N PRO A 173 10.25 2.71 -29.69
CA PRO A 173 10.29 2.85 -31.16
C PRO A 173 11.71 2.98 -31.74
#